data_AF-A0A924LM41-F1
#
_entry.id   AF-A0A924LM41-F1
#
_cell.length_a   1.000
_cell.length_b   1.000
_cell.length_c   1.000
_cell.angle_alpha   90.00
_cell.angle_beta   90.00
_cell.angle_gamma   90.00
#
_symmetry.space_group_name_H-M   'P 1'
#
loop_
_entity.id
_entity.type
_entity.pdbx_description
1 polymer ?
#
loop_
_entity_poly.entity_id
_entity_poly.type
_entity_poly.pdbx_seq_one_letter_code
_entity_poly.pdbx_strand_id
1 'polypeptide(L)' 'AAKTLRQLEWFEVTQVKGHIVDGEVGHFQACMKLGFRYDPK' A
#
# COMPACT_ATOMS: atom_id res chain seq x y z
N ALA A 1 -2.17 6.85 5.21
CA ALA A 1 -3.50 6.28 4.87
C ALA A 1 -4.44 6.15 6.08
N ALA A 2 -3.97 5.75 7.27
CA ALA A 2 -4.83 5.55 8.46
C ALA A 2 -5.58 6.79 9.00
N LYS A 3 -5.30 8.01 8.51
CA LYS A 3 -5.98 9.24 8.96
C LYS A 3 -7.41 9.40 8.41
N THR A 4 -7.78 8.71 7.32
CA THR A 4 -9.10 8.86 6.68
C THR A 4 -9.83 7.54 6.44
N LEU A 5 -9.15 6.39 6.49
CA LEU A 5 -9.75 5.07 6.32
C LEU A 5 -9.96 4.43 7.71
N ARG A 6 -11.20 4.43 8.20
CA ARG A 6 -11.62 3.71 9.41
C ARG A 6 -11.80 2.23 9.07
N GLN A 7 -11.58 1.33 10.03
CA GLN A 7 -11.82 -0.13 9.91
C GLN A 7 -10.92 -0.87 8.90
N LEU A 8 -9.66 -0.43 8.74
CA LEU A 8 -8.65 -1.15 7.97
C LEU A 8 -8.24 -2.44 8.72
N GLU A 9 -8.61 -3.61 8.20
CA GLU A 9 -8.41 -4.90 8.88
C GLU A 9 -7.20 -5.66 8.32
N TRP A 10 -7.02 -5.63 6.99
CA TRP A 10 -5.91 -6.33 6.35
C TRP A 10 -5.35 -5.54 5.17
N PHE A 11 -4.12 -5.88 4.81
CA PHE A 11 -3.49 -5.40 3.59
C PHE A 11 -2.75 -6.56 2.92
N GLU A 12 -2.64 -6.52 1.61
CA GLU A 12 -1.94 -7.51 0.80
C GLU A 12 -1.04 -6.78 -0.18
N VAL A 13 0.25 -7.09 -0.17
CA VAL A 13 1.19 -6.55 -1.15
C VAL A 13 1.06 -7.34 -2.44
N THR A 14 0.60 -6.69 -3.51
CA THR A 14 0.43 -7.34 -4.82
C THR A 14 1.67 -7.21 -5.67
N GLN A 15 2.45 -6.15 -5.46
CA GLN A 15 3.67 -5.93 -6.22
C GLN A 15 4.64 -5.02 -5.47
N VAL A 16 5.93 -5.37 -5.55
CA VAL A 16 7.01 -4.48 -5.14
C VAL A 16 7.83 -4.13 -6.37
N LYS A 17 8.01 -2.84 -6.62
CA LYS A 17 8.89 -2.32 -7.66
C LYS A 17 9.92 -1.39 -7.03
N GLY A 18 11.02 -1.18 -7.74
CA GLY A 18 12.02 -0.19 -7.41
C GLY A 18 12.33 0.68 -8.62
N HIS A 19 12.51 1.97 -8.41
CA HIS A 19 13.11 2.85 -9.41
C HIS A 19 14.63 2.85 -9.21
N ILE A 20 15.37 2.49 -10.25
CA ILE A 20 16.84 2.46 -10.23
C ILE A 20 17.37 3.81 -10.72
N VAL A 21 18.26 4.41 -9.95
CA VAL A 21 18.96 5.66 -10.28
C VAL A 21 20.45 5.44 -10.01
N ASP A 22 21.29 5.73 -11.00
CA ASP A 22 22.74 5.58 -10.92
C ASP A 22 23.23 4.19 -10.48
N GLY A 23 22.48 3.14 -10.84
CA GLY A 23 22.82 1.75 -10.52
C GLY A 23 22.33 1.26 -9.15
N GLU A 24 21.67 2.11 -8.36
CA GLU A 24 21.12 1.76 -7.05
C GLU A 24 19.61 2.00 -6.99
N VAL A 25 18.93 1.39 -6.02
CA VAL A 25 17.48 1.59 -5.85
C VAL A 25 17.22 2.95 -5.20
N GLY A 26 16.80 3.93 -6.00
CA GLY A 26 16.48 5.27 -5.52
C GLY A 26 15.14 5.34 -4.77
N HIS A 27 14.13 4.59 -5.23
CA HIS A 27 12.82 4.55 -4.57
C HIS A 27 12.17 3.17 -4.61
N PHE A 28 11.57 2.77 -3.51
CA PHE A 28 10.71 1.59 -3.45
C PHE A 28 9.25 1.98 -3.62
N GLN A 29 8.53 1.20 -4.41
CA GLN A 29 7.13 1.38 -4.70
C GLN A 29 6.42 0.07 -4.34
N ALA A 30 5.58 0.12 -3.31
CA ALA A 30 4.75 -1.00 -2.92
C ALA A 30 3.32 -0.77 -3.42
N CYS A 31 2.87 -1.61 -4.34
CA CYS A 31 1.47 -1.73 -4.69
C CYS A 31 0.81 -2.69 -3.71
N MET A 32 -0.27 -2.27 -3.07
CA MET A 32 -0.98 -3.08 -2.10
C MET A 32 -2.49 -2.86 -2.19
N LYS A 33 -3.23 -3.92 -1.90
CA LYS A 33 -4.67 -3.88 -1.62
C LYS A 33 -4.87 -3.61 -0.13
N LEU A 34 -5.91 -2.85 0.17
CA LEU A 34 -6.34 -2.56 1.54
C LEU A 34 -7.76 -3.08 1.68
N GLY A 35 -7.94 -4.03 2.61
CA GLY A 35 -9.25 -4.54 3.00
C GLY A 35 -9.75 -3.79 4.22
N PHE A 36 -10.91 -3.17 4.08
CA PHE A 36 -11.63 -2.58 5.20
C PHE A 36 -13.07 -3.10 5.17
N ARG A 37 -13.64 -3.28 6.36
CA ARG A 37 -15.05 -3.64 6.47
C ARG A 37 -15.87 -2.40 6.14
N TYR A 38 -16.89 -2.57 5.31
CA TYR A 38 -17.87 -1.52 5.05
C TYR A 38 -18.96 -1.61 6.12
N ASP A 39 -19.18 -0.52 6.85
CA ASP A 39 -20.26 -0.39 7.82
C ASP A 39 -21.34 0.52 7.22
N PRO A 40 -22.44 -0.04 6.67
CA PRO A 40 -23.56 0.76 6.22
C PRO A 40 -24.33 1.24 7.46
N LYS A 41 -24.11 2.50 7.84
CA LYS A 41 -25.04 3.21 8.72
C LYS A 41 -26.35 3.51 8.00
#